data_AF-A0AAV6BB34-F1
#
_entry.id   AF-A0AAV6BB34-F1
#
_cell.length_a   1.000
_cell.length_b   1.000
_cell.length_c   1.000
_cell.angle_alpha   90.00
_cell.angle_beta   90.00
_cell.angle_gamma   90.00
#
_symmetry.space_group_name_H-M   'P 1'
#
loop_
_entity.id
_entity.type
_entity.pdbx_description
1 polymer ?
#
loop_
_entity_poly.entity_id
_entity_poly.type
_entity_poly.pdbx_seq_one_letter_code
_entity_poly.pdbx_strand_id
1 'polypeptide(L)'
;PGLDGRQLFEKLRGREATRHIPFLFMASRTDIEEKLRPLVDGVEDFIAKPFLAKDLVRMAKKIVDRLHLEKLQKRASRPGVIQGRLEEMSMIDLMQSLEMGQKSCRLQVQKAGESGELYFTGGQCRDAKIGNLVGDDAVYKVLLWTEGEFEIDFNAANASSNTTTTRSTTGLLMEAMRLMDEASRDAVPSN
;
A
#
# COMPACT_ATOMS: atom_id res chain seq x y z
N PRO A 1 35.22 14.17 -15.60
CA PRO A 1 33.85 13.58 -15.74
C PRO A 1 33.82 12.58 -16.91
N GLY A 2 33.59 11.28 -16.65
CA GLY A 2 33.86 10.21 -17.63
C GLY A 2 32.64 9.54 -18.28
N LEU A 3 31.44 9.67 -17.71
CA LEU A 3 30.22 9.06 -18.25
C LEU A 3 29.07 10.06 -18.13
N ASP A 4 28.39 10.35 -19.22
CA ASP A 4 27.19 11.19 -19.19
C ASP A 4 25.94 10.38 -18.78
N GLY A 5 24.86 11.08 -18.41
CA GLY A 5 23.63 10.43 -17.94
C GLY A 5 22.95 9.53 -18.98
N ARG A 6 23.11 9.82 -20.28
CA ARG A 6 22.53 9.02 -21.37
C ARG A 6 23.29 7.71 -21.54
N GLN A 7 24.62 7.78 -21.54
CA GLN A 7 25.48 6.60 -21.57
C GLN A 7 25.25 5.69 -20.36
N LEU A 8 24.99 6.26 -19.18
CA LEU A 8 24.59 5.49 -18.01
C LEU A 8 23.26 4.76 -18.23
N PHE A 9 22.25 5.47 -18.73
CA PHE A 9 20.95 4.89 -19.05
C PHE A 9 21.06 3.73 -20.04
N GLU A 10 21.78 3.92 -21.14
CA GLU A 10 21.99 2.88 -22.16
C GLU A 10 22.69 1.65 -21.57
N LYS A 11 23.72 1.84 -20.75
CA LYS A 11 24.40 0.74 -20.05
C LYS A 11 23.48 -0.02 -19.10
N LEU A 12 22.60 0.68 -18.38
CA LEU A 12 21.64 0.05 -17.48
C LEU A 12 20.55 -0.73 -18.23
N ARG A 13 20.07 -0.19 -19.36
CA ARG A 13 19.08 -0.86 -20.22
C ARG A 13 19.67 -2.05 -20.99
N GLY A 14 20.96 -2.03 -21.31
CA GLY A 14 21.65 -3.11 -22.02
C GLY A 14 21.91 -4.39 -21.21
N ARG A 15 21.61 -4.43 -19.90
CA ARG A 15 21.83 -5.61 -19.04
C ARG A 15 20.52 -6.10 -18.46
N GLU A 16 20.25 -7.40 -18.55
CA GLU A 16 19.01 -7.99 -18.04
C GLU A 16 18.79 -7.73 -16.53
N ALA A 17 19.86 -7.79 -15.75
CA ALA A 17 19.83 -7.54 -14.31
C ALA A 17 19.47 -6.09 -13.92
N THR A 18 19.60 -5.12 -14.83
CA THR A 18 19.36 -3.69 -14.52
C THR A 18 18.34 -3.02 -15.43
N ARG A 19 17.94 -3.65 -16.53
CA ARG A 19 17.00 -3.07 -17.52
C ARG A 19 15.61 -2.76 -16.95
N HIS A 20 15.26 -3.29 -15.79
CA HIS A 20 13.97 -3.10 -15.14
C HIS A 20 13.98 -1.96 -14.11
N ILE A 21 15.14 -1.40 -13.77
CA ILE A 21 15.25 -0.34 -12.77
C ILE A 21 14.63 0.94 -13.36
N PRO A 22 13.72 1.63 -12.63
CA PRO A 22 13.20 2.93 -13.05
C PRO A 22 14.32 3.96 -13.16
N PHE A 23 14.29 4.77 -14.21
CA PHE A 23 15.32 5.79 -14.45
C PHE A 23 14.68 7.12 -14.78
N LEU A 24 15.21 8.18 -14.19
CA LEU A 24 14.74 9.55 -14.31
C LEU A 24 15.92 10.45 -14.69
N PHE A 25 15.72 11.34 -15.65
CA PHE A 25 16.73 12.33 -16.03
C PHE A 25 16.51 13.67 -15.32
N MET A 26 17.60 14.33 -14.91
CA MET A 26 17.58 15.69 -14.37
C MET A 26 18.46 16.62 -15.21
N ALA A 27 17.87 17.48 -16.03
CA ALA A 27 18.57 18.32 -17.00
C ALA A 27 17.91 19.70 -17.14
N SER A 28 18.48 20.59 -17.95
CA SER A 28 17.81 21.85 -18.31
C SER A 28 16.58 21.57 -19.18
N ARG A 29 15.61 22.48 -19.24
CA ARG A 29 14.44 22.30 -20.13
C ARG A 29 14.84 22.12 -21.59
N THR A 30 15.76 22.94 -22.06
CA THR A 30 16.31 22.89 -23.42
C THR A 30 16.97 21.54 -23.70
N ASP A 31 17.81 21.03 -22.80
CA ASP A 31 18.44 19.72 -23.00
C ASP A 31 17.41 18.58 -23.01
N ILE A 32 16.36 18.68 -22.18
CA ILE A 32 15.28 17.68 -22.17
C ILE A 32 14.58 17.64 -23.53
N GLU A 33 14.19 18.80 -24.05
CA GLU A 33 13.41 18.91 -25.29
C GLU A 33 14.24 18.59 -26.53
N GLU A 34 15.47 19.09 -26.61
CA GLU A 34 16.29 19.01 -27.83
C GLU A 34 17.18 17.77 -27.89
N LYS A 35 17.61 17.23 -26.74
CA LYS A 35 18.64 16.17 -26.70
C LYS A 35 18.16 14.86 -26.09
N LEU A 36 17.34 14.92 -25.05
CA LEU A 36 16.94 13.70 -24.34
C LEU A 36 15.66 13.09 -24.92
N ARG A 37 14.58 13.87 -25.04
CA ARG A 37 13.29 13.38 -25.55
C ARG A 37 13.37 12.72 -26.94
N PRO A 38 14.14 13.23 -27.91
CA PRO A 38 14.22 12.60 -29.23
C PRO A 38 15.02 11.29 -29.26
N LEU A 39 15.84 11.02 -28.24
CA LEU A 39 16.85 9.95 -28.25
C LEU A 39 16.60 8.87 -27.19
N VAL A 40 15.79 9.15 -26.17
CA VAL A 40 15.66 8.30 -25.00
C VAL A 40 14.21 7.90 -24.78
N ASP A 41 13.93 6.63 -25.06
CA ASP A 41 12.65 5.99 -24.77
C ASP A 41 12.71 5.16 -23.48
N GLY A 42 11.54 4.98 -22.84
CA GLY A 42 11.39 4.10 -21.67
C GLY A 42 12.00 4.64 -20.37
N VAL A 43 12.17 5.96 -20.25
CA VAL A 43 12.41 6.61 -18.95
C VAL A 43 11.10 6.86 -18.22
N GLU A 44 11.18 7.04 -16.91
CA GLU A 44 10.00 7.34 -16.09
C GLU A 44 9.48 8.74 -16.33
N ASP A 45 10.41 9.71 -16.30
CA ASP A 45 10.11 11.12 -16.49
C ASP A 45 11.42 11.91 -16.62
N PHE A 46 11.26 13.22 -16.83
CA PHE A 46 12.33 14.20 -16.82
C PHE A 46 12.04 15.29 -15.78
N ILE A 47 13.04 15.66 -14.98
CA ILE A 47 12.97 16.81 -14.08
C ILE A 47 13.84 17.94 -14.62
N ALA A 48 13.19 19.06 -14.92
CA ALA A 48 13.86 20.28 -15.31
C ALA A 48 14.52 20.95 -14.09
N LYS A 49 15.80 21.31 -14.21
CA LYS A 49 16.52 22.13 -13.23
C LYS A 49 16.35 23.63 -13.54
N PRO A 50 16.23 24.50 -12.52
CA PRO A 50 16.10 24.18 -11.09
C PRO A 50 14.71 23.64 -10.75
N PHE A 51 14.63 22.75 -9.76
CA PHE A 51 13.38 22.16 -9.26
C PHE A 51 13.24 22.37 -7.76
N LEU A 52 12.01 22.30 -7.25
CA LEU A 52 11.77 22.26 -5.81
C LEU A 52 11.91 20.82 -5.32
N ALA A 53 12.53 20.62 -4.16
CA ALA A 53 12.72 19.29 -3.57
C ALA A 53 11.38 18.53 -3.43
N LYS A 54 10.29 19.23 -3.12
CA LYS A 54 8.93 18.67 -3.03
C LYS A 54 8.45 18.01 -4.34
N ASP A 55 8.88 18.52 -5.48
CA ASP A 55 8.48 17.99 -6.78
C ASP A 55 9.25 16.70 -7.11
N LEU A 56 10.54 16.65 -6.77
CA LEU A 56 11.35 15.43 -6.86
C LEU A 56 10.80 14.34 -5.93
N VAL A 57 10.48 14.68 -4.68
CA VAL A 57 9.91 13.72 -3.71
C VAL A 57 8.57 13.17 -4.20
N ARG A 58 7.67 14.02 -4.71
CA ARG A 58 6.38 13.58 -5.26
C ARG A 58 6.56 12.61 -6.42
N MET A 59 7.49 12.89 -7.32
CA MET A 59 7.76 12.04 -8.47
C MET A 59 8.40 10.70 -8.08
N ALA A 60 9.38 10.73 -7.16
CA ALA A 60 9.98 9.52 -6.62
C ALA A 60 8.95 8.63 -5.92
N LYS A 61 8.08 9.23 -5.09
CA LYS A 61 6.99 8.50 -4.41
C LYS A 61 6.06 7.81 -5.41
N LYS A 62 5.63 8.50 -6.47
CA LYS A 62 4.81 7.92 -7.54
C LYS A 62 5.47 6.69 -8.19
N ILE A 63 6.78 6.75 -8.44
CA ILE A 63 7.53 5.63 -9.03
C ILE A 63 7.60 4.46 -8.04
N VAL A 64 7.91 4.73 -6.77
CA VAL A 64 7.98 3.72 -5.70
C VAL A 64 6.63 3.04 -5.48
N ASP A 65 5.54 3.81 -5.39
CA ASP A 65 4.19 3.29 -5.19
C ASP A 65 3.78 2.37 -6.34
N ARG A 66 4.04 2.77 -7.59
CA ARG A 66 3.78 1.93 -8.77
C ARG A 66 4.59 0.64 -8.74
N LEU A 67 5.89 0.70 -8.41
CA LEU A 67 6.71 -0.51 -8.28
C LEU A 67 6.21 -1.44 -7.16
N HIS A 68 5.72 -0.88 -6.05
CA HIS A 68 5.12 -1.65 -4.97
C HIS A 68 3.87 -2.39 -5.45
N LEU A 69 2.97 -1.67 -6.13
CA LEU A 69 1.76 -2.22 -6.74
C LEU A 69 2.08 -3.33 -7.76
N GLU A 70 3.05 -3.13 -8.65
CA GLU A 70 3.47 -4.15 -9.63
C GLU A 70 4.02 -5.41 -8.95
N LYS A 71 4.78 -5.26 -7.84
CA LYS A 71 5.27 -6.41 -7.07
C LYS A 71 4.14 -7.16 -6.39
N LEU A 72 3.16 -6.45 -5.83
CA LEU A 72 1.96 -7.04 -5.23
C LEU A 72 1.12 -7.75 -6.30
N GLN A 73 0.95 -7.16 -7.48
CA GLN A 73 0.24 -7.77 -8.61
C GLN A 73 0.97 -9.00 -9.16
N LYS A 74 2.31 -8.99 -9.24
CA LYS A 74 3.10 -10.15 -9.69
C LYS A 74 3.14 -11.28 -8.67
N ARG A 75 2.90 -10.99 -7.39
CA ARG A 75 2.74 -11.98 -6.32
C ARG A 75 1.30 -12.49 -6.22
N ALA A 76 0.32 -11.70 -6.65
CA ALA A 76 -1.05 -12.13 -6.74
C ALA A 76 -1.22 -13.17 -7.85
N SER A 77 -1.50 -14.41 -7.45
CA SER A 77 -1.81 -15.50 -8.39
C SER A 77 -3.15 -15.28 -9.13
N ARG A 78 -3.88 -14.19 -8.84
CA ARG A 78 -5.20 -13.84 -9.37
C ARG A 78 -5.33 -12.32 -9.56
N PRO A 79 -5.76 -11.83 -10.74
CA PRO A 79 -6.04 -10.40 -10.95
C PRO A 79 -7.05 -9.86 -9.94
N GLY A 80 -6.79 -8.67 -9.38
CA GLY A 80 -7.67 -8.06 -8.39
C GLY A 80 -7.51 -8.63 -6.96
N VAL A 81 -6.50 -9.48 -6.73
CA VAL A 81 -6.12 -9.92 -5.38
C VAL A 81 -4.79 -9.27 -5.00
N ILE A 82 -4.61 -8.89 -3.74
CA ILE A 82 -3.35 -8.39 -3.17
C ILE A 82 -3.05 -9.23 -1.93
N GLN A 83 -1.86 -9.80 -1.82
CA GLN A 83 -1.43 -10.59 -0.67
C GLN A 83 -0.17 -9.99 -0.04
N GLY A 84 -0.05 -10.10 1.28
CA GLY A 84 1.10 -9.59 2.01
C GLY A 84 1.14 -10.06 3.46
N ARG A 85 2.03 -9.43 4.25
CA ARG A 85 2.26 -9.74 5.66
C ARG A 85 1.95 -8.52 6.54
N LEU A 86 1.35 -8.75 7.70
CA LEU A 86 0.99 -7.69 8.64
C LEU A 86 2.23 -7.06 9.30
N GLU A 87 3.35 -7.76 9.33
CA GLU A 87 4.66 -7.25 9.76
C GLU A 87 5.22 -6.19 8.79
N GLU A 88 4.82 -6.24 7.52
CA GLU A 88 5.25 -5.28 6.48
C GLU A 88 4.26 -4.11 6.36
N MET A 89 2.97 -4.35 6.58
CA MET A 89 1.91 -3.36 6.50
C MET A 89 0.85 -3.63 7.56
N SER A 90 0.72 -2.73 8.53
CA SER A 90 -0.17 -2.94 9.68
C SER A 90 -1.64 -2.98 9.26
N MET A 91 -2.48 -3.67 10.05
CA MET A 91 -3.92 -3.70 9.81
C MET A 91 -4.54 -2.30 9.80
N ILE A 92 -4.02 -1.39 10.63
CA ILE A 92 -4.46 0.01 10.68
C ILE A 92 -4.19 0.68 9.32
N ASP A 93 -2.99 0.54 8.76
CA ASP A 93 -2.61 1.13 7.47
C ASP A 93 -3.45 0.56 6.32
N LEU A 94 -3.74 -0.74 6.35
CA LEU A 94 -4.61 -1.39 5.36
C LEU A 94 -6.02 -0.81 5.39
N MET A 95 -6.65 -0.71 6.57
CA MET A 95 -7.99 -0.16 6.71
C MET A 95 -8.04 1.33 6.31
N GLN A 96 -7.04 2.13 6.71
CA GLN A 96 -6.95 3.53 6.30
C GLN A 96 -6.79 3.67 4.78
N SER A 97 -5.95 2.86 4.15
CA SER A 97 -5.75 2.89 2.70
C SER A 97 -7.03 2.50 1.94
N LEU A 98 -7.80 1.52 2.44
CA LEU A 98 -9.08 1.12 1.84
C LEU A 98 -10.14 2.21 2.00
N GLU A 99 -10.21 2.86 3.17
CA GLU A 99 -11.11 3.98 3.43
C GLU A 99 -10.83 5.17 2.52
N MET A 100 -9.57 5.64 2.51
CA MET A 100 -9.15 6.78 1.67
C MET A 100 -9.32 6.49 0.17
N GLY A 101 -9.10 5.24 -0.23
CA GLY A 101 -9.27 4.80 -1.61
C GLY A 101 -10.73 4.52 -2.02
N GLN A 102 -11.69 4.67 -1.11
CA GLN A 102 -13.11 4.31 -1.26
C GLN A 102 -13.30 2.93 -1.89
N LYS A 103 -12.46 1.96 -1.47
CA LYS A 103 -12.43 0.64 -2.09
C LYS A 103 -13.55 -0.25 -1.58
N SER A 104 -14.07 -1.10 -2.47
CA SER A 104 -14.96 -2.19 -2.10
C SER A 104 -14.21 -3.51 -2.32
N CYS A 105 -14.15 -4.36 -1.30
CA CYS A 105 -13.38 -5.61 -1.32
C CYS A 105 -13.69 -6.48 -0.10
N ARG A 106 -13.25 -7.74 -0.15
CA ARG A 106 -13.02 -8.55 1.05
C ARG A 106 -11.55 -8.43 1.46
N LEU A 107 -11.28 -8.20 2.74
CA LEU A 107 -9.97 -8.32 3.36
C LEU A 107 -10.00 -9.52 4.30
N GLN A 108 -9.22 -10.54 3.97
CA GLN A 108 -8.99 -11.71 4.81
C GLN A 108 -7.65 -11.56 5.53
N VAL A 109 -7.61 -11.94 6.80
CA VAL A 109 -6.40 -11.98 7.61
C VAL A 109 -6.28 -13.34 8.28
N GLN A 110 -5.05 -13.81 8.46
CA GLN A 110 -4.78 -15.08 9.12
C GLN A 110 -3.55 -14.98 10.02
N LYS A 111 -3.69 -15.47 11.26
CA LYS A 111 -2.61 -15.56 12.25
C LYS A 111 -2.71 -16.89 13.00
N ALA A 112 -1.65 -17.69 12.96
CA ALA A 112 -1.51 -18.93 13.74
C ALA A 112 -2.74 -19.88 13.71
N GLY A 113 -3.39 -20.00 12.54
CA GLY A 113 -4.57 -20.86 12.35
C GLY A 113 -5.91 -20.18 12.66
N GLU A 114 -5.92 -18.99 13.25
CA GLU A 114 -7.12 -18.15 13.34
C GLU A 114 -7.26 -17.30 12.07
N SER A 115 -8.47 -17.19 11.53
CA SER A 115 -8.77 -16.40 10.34
C SER A 115 -9.88 -15.40 10.63
N GLY A 116 -9.71 -14.17 10.13
CA GLY A 116 -10.71 -13.12 10.13
C GLY A 116 -11.04 -12.66 8.72
N GLU A 117 -12.26 -12.19 8.53
CA GLU A 117 -12.74 -11.60 7.28
C GLU A 117 -13.40 -10.26 7.57
N LEU A 118 -13.09 -9.26 6.76
CA LEU A 118 -13.69 -7.93 6.79
C LEU A 118 -14.18 -7.59 5.38
N TYR A 119 -15.35 -6.99 5.27
CA TYR A 119 -15.95 -6.59 4.00
C TYR A 119 -16.12 -5.09 3.96
N PHE A 120 -15.59 -4.50 2.90
CA PHE A 120 -15.59 -3.06 2.66
C PHE A 120 -16.48 -2.73 1.48
N THR A 121 -17.26 -1.66 1.63
CA THR A 121 -18.08 -1.08 0.57
C THR A 121 -17.84 0.43 0.56
N GLY A 122 -17.25 0.95 -0.52
CA GLY A 122 -16.95 2.37 -0.65
C GLY A 122 -15.99 2.89 0.44
N GLY A 123 -15.04 2.06 0.87
CA GLY A 123 -14.10 2.37 1.95
C GLY A 123 -14.65 2.19 3.37
N GLN A 124 -15.93 1.83 3.51
CA GLN A 124 -16.53 1.57 4.82
C GLN A 124 -16.53 0.08 5.13
N CYS A 125 -15.92 -0.31 6.24
CA CYS A 125 -16.00 -1.67 6.78
C CYS A 125 -17.44 -1.89 7.26
N ARG A 126 -18.22 -2.70 6.54
CA ARG A 126 -19.64 -2.97 6.83
C ARG A 126 -19.85 -4.27 7.56
N ASP A 127 -18.98 -5.25 7.34
CA ASP A 127 -19.09 -6.56 7.96
C ASP A 127 -17.72 -7.05 8.38
N ALA A 128 -17.64 -7.70 9.53
CA ALA A 128 -16.42 -8.27 10.05
C ALA A 128 -16.72 -9.52 10.87
N LYS A 129 -15.87 -10.53 10.75
CA LYS A 129 -15.97 -11.79 11.50
C LYS A 129 -14.59 -12.36 11.79
N ILE A 130 -14.39 -12.86 13.00
CA ILE A 130 -13.22 -13.64 13.39
C ILE A 130 -13.61 -14.69 14.42
N GLY A 131 -13.49 -15.97 14.05
CA GLY A 131 -14.05 -17.07 14.86
C GLY A 131 -15.54 -16.85 15.16
N ASN A 132 -15.85 -16.64 16.45
CA ASN A 132 -17.21 -16.37 16.94
C ASN A 132 -17.54 -14.88 17.11
N LEU A 133 -16.55 -13.99 16.99
CA LEU A 133 -16.77 -12.54 17.07
C LEU A 133 -17.27 -12.02 15.73
N VAL A 134 -18.17 -11.04 15.79
CA VAL A 134 -18.80 -10.40 14.63
C VAL A 134 -18.89 -8.89 14.86
N GLY A 135 -18.85 -8.10 13.78
CA GLY A 135 -18.97 -6.65 13.84
C GLY A 135 -17.75 -5.97 14.49
N ASP A 136 -18.01 -4.94 15.28
CA ASP A 136 -16.97 -4.07 15.86
C ASP A 136 -15.92 -4.87 16.66
N ASP A 137 -16.36 -5.82 17.50
CA ASP A 137 -15.47 -6.66 18.31
C ASP A 137 -14.51 -7.51 17.45
N ALA A 138 -14.99 -7.97 16.29
CA ALA A 138 -14.14 -8.69 15.34
C ALA A 138 -13.06 -7.78 14.75
N VAL A 139 -13.43 -6.54 14.42
CA VAL A 139 -12.49 -5.53 13.92
C VAL A 139 -11.44 -5.21 14.98
N TYR A 140 -11.85 -4.96 16.22
CA TYR A 140 -10.91 -4.64 17.31
C TYR A 140 -9.92 -5.77 17.55
N LYS A 141 -10.39 -7.03 17.56
CA LYS A 141 -9.50 -8.17 17.73
C LYS A 141 -8.45 -8.27 16.61
N VAL A 142 -8.86 -8.07 15.36
CA VAL A 142 -7.96 -8.14 14.20
C VAL A 142 -6.96 -6.98 14.20
N LEU A 143 -7.37 -5.78 14.62
CA LEU A 143 -6.47 -4.62 14.72
C LEU A 143 -5.33 -4.80 15.72
N LEU A 144 -5.47 -5.69 16.70
CA LEU A 144 -4.41 -6.05 17.65
C LEU A 144 -3.35 -6.99 17.05
N TRP A 145 -3.55 -7.52 15.83
CA TRP A 145 -2.59 -8.42 15.20
C TRP A 145 -1.42 -7.63 14.58
N THR A 146 -0.21 -7.90 15.08
CA THR A 146 1.04 -7.29 14.60
C THR A 146 1.81 -8.15 13.60
N GLU A 147 1.33 -9.38 13.35
CA GLU A 147 1.95 -10.37 12.47
C GLU A 147 0.86 -11.25 11.86
N GLY A 148 1.14 -11.84 10.70
CA GLY A 148 0.22 -12.73 10.01
C GLY A 148 0.16 -12.43 8.52
N GLU A 149 -0.66 -13.19 7.81
CA GLU A 149 -0.86 -13.02 6.37
C GLU A 149 -2.18 -12.29 6.12
N PHE A 150 -2.22 -11.48 5.07
CA PHE A 150 -3.45 -10.84 4.62
C PHE A 150 -3.65 -11.05 3.12
N GLU A 151 -4.93 -11.03 2.71
CA GLU A 151 -5.37 -11.05 1.33
C GLU A 151 -6.50 -10.03 1.15
N ILE A 152 -6.34 -9.09 0.23
CA ILE A 152 -7.41 -8.21 -0.25
C ILE A 152 -7.89 -8.76 -1.59
N ASP A 153 -9.16 -9.12 -1.68
CA ASP A 153 -9.81 -9.53 -2.92
C ASP A 153 -10.86 -8.49 -3.34
N PHE A 154 -10.54 -7.72 -4.38
CA PHE A 154 -11.44 -6.71 -4.97
C PHE A 154 -12.58 -7.34 -5.79
N ASN A 155 -12.47 -8.62 -6.17
CA ASN A 155 -13.54 -9.33 -6.87
C ASN A 155 -14.61 -9.86 -5.91
N ALA A 156 -14.30 -9.93 -4.61
CA ALA A 156 -15.19 -10.42 -3.56
C ALA A 156 -15.93 -9.31 -2.79
N ALA A 157 -15.98 -8.08 -3.33
CA ALA A 157 -16.62 -6.93 -2.69
C ALA A 157 -18.10 -7.16 -2.31
N ASN A 158 -18.82 -7.94 -3.11
CA ASN A 158 -20.24 -8.23 -2.89
C ASN A 158 -20.49 -9.61 -2.25
N ALA A 159 -19.45 -10.26 -1.71
CA ALA A 159 -19.59 -11.61 -1.15
C ALA A 159 -20.30 -11.64 0.22
N SER A 160 -20.41 -10.50 0.90
CA SER A 160 -21.29 -10.32 2.06
C SER A 160 -22.27 -9.17 1.81
N SER A 161 -23.54 -9.40 2.14
CA SER A 161 -24.60 -8.37 2.17
C SER A 161 -24.96 -7.93 3.60
N ASN A 162 -24.23 -8.43 4.61
CA ASN A 162 -24.51 -8.10 5.99
C ASN A 162 -24.00 -6.68 6.34
N THR A 163 -24.55 -6.11 7.39
CA THR A 163 -23.99 -4.91 8.03
C THR A 163 -23.93 -5.18 9.53
N THR A 164 -22.75 -5.56 10.01
CA THR A 164 -22.53 -5.98 11.40
C THR A 164 -21.70 -4.98 12.18
N THR A 165 -20.93 -4.13 11.51
CA THR A 165 -20.25 -3.01 12.15
C THR A 165 -21.23 -1.87 12.40
N THR A 166 -21.03 -1.16 13.52
CA THR A 166 -21.93 -0.08 13.95
C THR A 166 -21.33 1.31 13.76
N ARG A 167 -20.00 1.40 13.61
CA ARG A 167 -19.25 2.65 13.43
C ARG A 167 -18.71 2.79 12.01
N SER A 168 -18.31 4.01 11.63
CA SER A 168 -17.52 4.21 10.41
C SER A 168 -16.13 3.56 10.53
N THR A 169 -15.45 3.30 9.42
CA THR A 169 -14.07 2.76 9.44
C THR A 169 -13.15 3.62 10.30
N THR A 170 -13.14 4.94 10.10
CA THR A 170 -12.42 5.88 10.98
C THR A 170 -12.84 5.72 12.45
N GLY A 171 -14.14 5.59 12.74
CA GLY A 171 -14.65 5.43 14.11
C GLY A 171 -14.22 4.13 14.79
N LEU A 172 -14.11 3.03 14.03
CA LEU A 172 -13.56 1.76 14.50
C LEU A 172 -12.07 1.89 14.82
N LEU A 173 -11.31 2.52 13.93
CA LEU A 173 -9.87 2.74 14.13
C LEU A 173 -9.59 3.60 15.37
N MET A 174 -10.33 4.70 15.53
CA MET A 174 -10.17 5.58 16.69
C MET A 174 -10.50 4.88 18.01
N GLU A 175 -11.56 4.04 18.04
CA GLU A 175 -11.88 3.26 19.23
C GLU A 175 -10.80 2.22 19.53
N ALA A 176 -10.33 1.50 18.51
CA ALA A 176 -9.29 0.49 18.68
C ALA A 176 -8.00 1.11 19.22
N MET A 177 -7.58 2.27 18.68
CA MET A 177 -6.42 3.00 19.18
C MET A 177 -6.58 3.42 20.64
N ARG A 178 -7.78 3.90 21.02
CA ARG A 178 -8.09 4.21 22.42
C ARG A 178 -7.96 2.98 23.31
N LEU A 179 -8.53 1.84 22.91
CA LEU A 179 -8.45 0.58 23.66
C LEU A 179 -7.00 0.08 23.80
N MET A 180 -6.18 0.24 22.77
CA MET A 180 -4.75 -0.11 22.81
C MET A 180 -3.96 0.79 23.75
N ASP A 181 -4.21 2.10 23.73
CA ASP A 181 -3.57 3.07 24.63
C ASP A 181 -3.95 2.80 26.10
N GLU A 182 -5.21 2.47 26.37
CA GLU A 182 -5.70 2.09 27.70
C GLU A 182 -5.01 0.81 28.18
N ALA A 183 -4.99 -0.25 27.36
CA ALA A 183 -4.33 -1.52 27.70
C ALA A 183 -2.81 -1.38 27.92
N SER A 184 -2.15 -0.47 27.19
CA SER A 184 -0.71 -0.23 27.33
C SER A 184 -0.37 0.53 28.61
N ARG A 185 -1.27 1.38 29.12
CA ARG A 185 -1.10 2.11 30.38
C ARG A 185 -1.32 1.23 31.60
N ASP A 186 -2.29 0.31 31.54
CA ASP A 186 -2.57 -0.63 32.63
C ASP A 186 -1.49 -1.72 32.77
N ALA A 187 -0.67 -1.94 31.74
CA ALA A 187 0.42 -2.90 31.74
C ALA A 187 1.73 -2.39 32.41
N VAL A 188 1.81 -1.10 32.77
CA VAL A 188 2.96 -0.55 33.50
C VAL A 188 2.69 -0.69 35.01
N PRO A 189 3.40 -1.57 35.74
CA PRO A 189 3.24 -1.64 37.18
C PRO A 189 3.68 -0.32 37.79
N SER A 190 2.84 0.26 38.64
CA SER A 190 3.21 1.34 39.54
C SER A 190 4.40 0.86 40.39
N ASN A 191 5.58 1.36 40.06
CA ASN A 191 6.83 1.12 40.79
C ASN A 191 7.12 2.27 41.75
#